data_AF-A0A8J2IZC3-F1
#
_entry.id   AF-A0A8J2IZC3-F1
#
_cell.length_a   1.000
_cell.length_b   1.000
_cell.length_c   1.000
_cell.angle_alpha   90.00
_cell.angle_beta   90.00
_cell.angle_gamma   90.00
#
_symmetry.space_group_name_H-M   'P 1'
#
loop_
_entity.id
_entity.type
_entity.pdbx_description
1 polymer ?
#
loop_
_entity_poly.entity_id
_entity_poly.type
_entity_poly.pdbx_seq_one_letter_code
_entity_poly.pdbx_strand_id
1 'polypeptide(L)'
;MQHLSLDVSEKPIFYSNYMSNRALITSEPQPNEIPVKDPIIYQVPYHAAEVTDPHLDAIKAKRWTSIIDDDKLLRKLIQTYFLKEYPFLPAFQKDYFLQDMISGRKQYCSPLLVHAVLASACHGYSEATNRAEFWNSQTLGYQFLGEARRLWELEAAKPRLTTIQAAIVLSVVYDANGGDEIGRQYLTQAVAAAHSMHLFFQPTQLDDEVEYNARAITAWSLFGLQAVHSFAVFKAPLLSMPPSIALPEISEESNNYGDLWLRYPSSKRPIAVNYSHTFIALAGFRAIINDMAAMFFIKVERPVNVTINSIQGFCVRLDSWHRNLPTDLMAKEICFPWQLKLHMHYYNLIIFLLETLNITSTQALYDVSVQRALNDAKARLETILRLYYLRHGYESYDIFLLSLLSFLGFMQLKDMKSTDPGEVESRRSTVALVAKGLHDQSRNCYLAEIVFRIMKRNMGADSHILLRGVDLGDEDEEAAMRMSEQIHSSWPVDIHSIDGNADKQRIENLIRKTDRLGI
;
A
#
# COMPACT_ATOMS: atom_id res chain seq x y z
N MET A 1 11.07 15.42 64.40
CA MET A 1 11.42 16.40 63.34
C MET A 1 12.87 16.10 62.95
N GLN A 2 13.21 14.99 62.30
CA GLN A 2 12.84 14.49 60.96
C GLN A 2 13.26 15.42 59.82
N HIS A 3 14.49 15.24 59.35
CA HIS A 3 14.87 15.44 57.95
C HIS A 3 15.61 14.18 57.49
N LEU A 4 14.91 13.39 56.69
CA LEU A 4 15.42 12.20 56.01
C LEU A 4 15.95 12.63 54.65
N SER A 5 17.22 12.30 54.43
CA SER A 5 17.87 12.14 53.13
C SER A 5 17.11 11.13 52.26
N LEU A 6 16.76 11.53 51.04
CA LEU A 6 16.25 10.60 50.02
C LEU A 6 17.19 10.61 48.81
N ASP A 7 17.69 9.41 48.57
CA ASP A 7 18.55 8.96 47.51
C ASP A 7 17.90 9.17 46.13
N VAL A 8 18.64 9.73 45.18
CA VAL A 8 18.21 9.87 43.78
C VAL A 8 18.86 8.73 42.99
N SER A 9 18.29 7.53 43.09
CA SER A 9 18.69 6.41 42.24
C SER A 9 17.55 5.41 41.99
N GLU A 10 16.53 5.82 41.23
CA GLU A 10 15.68 4.87 40.50
C GLU A 10 15.40 5.42 39.10
N LYS A 11 16.32 5.14 38.17
CA LYS A 11 16.00 5.15 36.73
C LYS A 11 15.13 3.93 36.44
N PRO A 12 14.09 4.03 35.59
CA PRO A 12 13.25 2.88 35.26
C PRO A 12 14.10 1.80 34.59
N ILE A 13 14.03 0.59 35.14
CA ILE A 13 14.70 -0.64 34.67
C ILE A 13 14.41 -0.95 33.17
N PHE A 14 13.38 -0.33 32.60
CA PHE A 14 12.97 -0.48 31.20
C PHE A 14 13.97 0.06 30.15
N TYR A 15 14.75 1.12 30.45
CA TYR A 15 15.74 1.64 29.50
C TYR A 15 17.02 0.78 29.43
N SER A 16 17.35 0.07 30.51
CA SER A 16 18.56 -0.79 30.58
C SER A 16 18.41 -2.07 29.75
N ASN A 17 17.19 -2.61 29.63
CA ASN A 17 16.94 -3.82 28.85
C ASN A 17 16.98 -3.57 27.34
N TYR A 18 16.70 -2.35 26.89
CA TYR A 18 16.82 -1.94 25.49
C TYR A 18 18.28 -1.94 25.02
N MET A 19 19.21 -1.42 25.82
CA MET A 19 20.64 -1.46 25.50
C MET A 19 21.25 -2.86 25.62
N SER A 20 20.80 -3.66 26.59
CA SER A 20 21.36 -5.00 26.83
C SER A 20 21.00 -6.01 25.74
N ASN A 21 19.81 -5.90 25.12
CA ASN A 21 19.44 -6.73 23.96
C ASN A 21 20.09 -6.26 22.64
N ARG A 22 20.51 -4.99 22.54
CA ARG A 22 21.30 -4.49 21.40
C ARG A 22 22.71 -5.09 21.38
N ALA A 23 23.30 -5.34 22.56
CA ALA A 23 24.63 -5.93 22.71
C ALA A 23 24.71 -7.40 22.26
N LEU A 24 23.59 -8.14 22.27
CA LEU A 24 23.56 -9.54 21.80
C LEU A 24 23.38 -9.66 20.27
N ILE A 25 23.07 -8.57 19.57
CA ILE A 25 22.84 -8.53 18.11
C ILE A 25 23.97 -7.80 17.36
N THR A 26 24.85 -7.09 18.06
CA THR A 26 25.93 -6.29 17.46
C THR A 26 27.28 -7.00 17.57
N SER A 27 27.72 -7.67 16.49
CA SER A 27 29.14 -7.58 16.17
C SER A 27 29.29 -6.28 15.39
N GLU A 28 29.97 -5.29 15.97
CA GLU A 28 30.23 -3.99 15.34
C GLU A 28 30.85 -4.17 13.93
N PRO A 29 30.36 -3.46 12.90
CA PRO A 29 31.07 -3.35 11.64
C PRO A 29 32.37 -2.55 11.85
N GLN A 30 33.46 -3.00 11.23
CA GLN A 30 34.71 -2.25 11.19
C GLN A 30 34.46 -0.85 10.56
N PRO A 31 35.11 0.24 11.03
CA PRO A 31 34.73 1.62 10.68
C PRO A 31 34.89 2.03 9.21
N ASN A 32 35.33 1.13 8.32
CA ASN A 32 35.68 1.41 6.93
C ASN A 32 35.01 0.49 5.90
N GLU A 33 34.09 -0.39 6.29
CA GLU A 33 33.33 -1.18 5.31
C GLU A 33 32.02 -0.45 4.96
N ILE A 34 31.91 0.01 3.72
CA ILE A 34 30.61 0.39 3.12
C ILE A 34 29.66 -0.78 3.39
N PRO A 35 28.48 -0.59 4.00
CA PRO A 35 27.58 -1.70 4.27
C PRO A 35 27.17 -2.32 2.93
N VAL A 36 27.82 -3.41 2.53
CA VAL A 36 27.43 -4.16 1.34
C VAL A 36 26.12 -4.82 1.71
N LYS A 37 25.04 -4.37 1.05
CA LYS A 37 23.74 -5.04 1.12
C LYS A 37 23.95 -6.54 0.90
N ASP A 38 23.47 -7.35 1.85
CA ASP A 38 23.63 -8.80 1.78
C ASP A 38 23.14 -9.29 0.40
N PRO A 39 24.00 -9.93 -0.42
CA PRO A 39 23.66 -10.33 -1.78
C PRO A 39 22.38 -11.18 -1.87
N ILE A 40 21.98 -11.84 -0.78
CA ILE A 40 20.76 -12.66 -0.73
C ILE A 40 19.49 -11.89 -1.10
N ILE A 41 19.43 -10.58 -0.81
CA ILE A 41 18.25 -9.75 -1.11
C ILE A 41 17.99 -9.59 -2.62
N TYR A 42 19.00 -9.86 -3.46
CA TYR A 42 18.89 -9.84 -4.91
C TYR A 42 18.68 -11.22 -5.52
N GLN A 43 18.94 -12.28 -4.76
CA GLN A 43 18.92 -13.67 -5.23
C GLN A 43 17.65 -14.40 -4.82
N VAL A 44 17.06 -14.01 -3.69
CA VAL A 44 15.89 -14.68 -3.11
C VAL A 44 14.70 -13.71 -3.13
N PRO A 45 13.51 -14.16 -3.59
CA PRO A 45 12.32 -13.35 -3.54
C PRO A 45 12.03 -12.83 -2.15
N TYR A 46 11.62 -11.56 -2.06
CA TYR A 46 11.30 -10.90 -0.79
C TYR A 46 10.26 -11.68 0.04
N HIS A 47 9.30 -12.31 -0.63
CA HIS A 47 8.24 -13.06 0.04
C HIS A 47 8.71 -14.36 0.70
N ALA A 48 9.94 -14.81 0.46
CA ALA A 48 10.56 -15.93 1.16
C ALA A 48 11.19 -15.53 2.49
N ALA A 49 11.37 -14.23 2.76
CA ALA A 49 11.82 -13.74 4.04
C ALA A 49 10.71 -13.74 5.09
N GLU A 50 11.10 -13.77 6.35
CA GLU A 50 10.19 -13.58 7.49
C GLU A 50 10.58 -12.31 8.25
N VAL A 51 9.57 -11.57 8.72
CA VAL A 51 9.80 -10.46 9.66
C VAL A 51 10.19 -11.04 11.01
N THR A 52 11.35 -10.64 11.52
CA THR A 52 11.81 -11.02 12.85
C THR A 52 11.69 -9.84 13.80
N ASP A 53 11.07 -10.06 14.95
CA ASP A 53 11.00 -9.06 16.01
C ASP A 53 10.97 -9.79 17.35
N PRO A 54 11.87 -9.48 18.30
CA PRO A 54 11.91 -10.12 19.62
C PRO A 54 10.59 -10.05 20.38
N HIS A 55 9.75 -9.05 20.09
CA HIS A 55 8.47 -8.87 20.76
C HIS A 55 7.41 -9.91 20.35
N LEU A 56 7.52 -10.49 19.15
CA LEU A 56 6.51 -11.42 18.64
C LEU A 56 6.38 -12.69 19.49
N ASP A 57 7.48 -13.17 20.06
CA ASP A 57 7.52 -14.43 20.82
C ASP A 57 6.75 -14.39 22.15
N ALA A 58 6.48 -13.18 22.66
CA ALA A 58 5.76 -12.97 23.91
C ALA A 58 4.25 -12.76 23.71
N ILE A 59 3.77 -12.60 22.47
CA ILE A 59 2.37 -12.29 22.19
C ILE A 59 1.48 -13.52 22.39
N LYS A 60 0.30 -13.29 22.99
CA LYS A 60 -0.70 -14.30 23.32
C LYS A 60 -2.04 -14.02 22.63
N ALA A 61 -2.57 -14.99 21.88
CA ALA A 61 -3.78 -14.88 21.08
C ALA A 61 -5.01 -14.52 21.92
N LYS A 62 -5.23 -15.26 23.01
CA LYS A 62 -6.38 -15.11 23.92
C LYS A 62 -6.55 -13.72 24.54
N ARG A 63 -5.53 -12.85 24.49
CA ARG A 63 -5.62 -11.48 24.99
C ARG A 63 -6.27 -10.51 24.00
N TRP A 64 -6.18 -10.82 22.71
CA TRP A 64 -6.46 -9.85 21.64
C TRP A 64 -7.57 -10.26 20.69
N THR A 65 -7.83 -11.56 20.55
CA THR A 65 -8.86 -12.07 19.65
C THR A 65 -9.66 -13.19 20.28
N SER A 66 -10.94 -13.25 19.90
CA SER A 66 -11.88 -14.31 20.22
C SER A 66 -11.98 -15.39 19.12
N ILE A 67 -11.34 -15.16 17.96
CA ILE A 67 -11.48 -16.02 16.77
C ILE A 67 -10.52 -17.20 16.81
N ILE A 68 -9.29 -16.99 17.30
CA ILE A 68 -8.25 -18.03 17.39
C ILE A 68 -7.64 -18.07 18.79
N ASP A 69 -7.19 -19.24 19.22
CA ASP A 69 -6.42 -19.43 20.45
C ASP A 69 -4.96 -19.87 20.21
N ASP A 70 -4.58 -20.09 18.95
CA ASP A 70 -3.24 -20.46 18.53
C ASP A 70 -2.30 -19.23 18.46
N ASP A 71 -1.40 -19.14 19.44
CA ASP A 71 -0.35 -18.12 19.50
C ASP A 71 0.56 -18.12 18.26
N LYS A 72 0.86 -19.29 17.67
CA LYS A 72 1.75 -19.40 16.51
C LYS A 72 1.08 -18.83 15.27
N LEU A 73 -0.16 -19.21 15.03
CA LEU A 73 -0.96 -18.66 13.93
C LEU A 73 -1.11 -17.14 14.05
N LEU A 74 -1.42 -16.63 15.25
CA LEU A 74 -1.51 -15.19 15.47
C LEU A 74 -0.21 -14.47 15.07
N ARG A 75 0.94 -14.96 15.55
CA ARG A 75 2.25 -14.36 15.25
C ARG A 75 2.55 -14.40 13.75
N LYS A 76 2.25 -15.52 13.09
CA LYS A 76 2.47 -15.69 11.65
C LYS A 76 1.63 -14.71 10.83
N LEU A 77 0.37 -14.45 11.24
CA LEU A 77 -0.48 -13.44 10.61
C LEU A 77 0.08 -12.01 10.82
N ILE A 78 0.51 -11.67 12.04
CA ILE A 78 1.13 -10.37 12.33
C ILE A 78 2.42 -10.17 11.49
N GLN A 79 3.28 -11.19 11.41
CA GLN A 79 4.46 -11.18 10.54
C GLN A 79 4.08 -10.99 9.07
N THR A 80 3.01 -11.65 8.63
CA THR A 80 2.50 -11.53 7.25
C THR A 80 2.05 -10.10 6.96
N TYR A 81 1.30 -9.46 7.86
CA TYR A 81 0.92 -8.05 7.71
C TYR A 81 2.13 -7.12 7.58
N PHE A 82 3.12 -7.27 8.48
CA PHE A 82 4.34 -6.45 8.44
C PHE A 82 5.20 -6.70 7.20
N LEU A 83 5.17 -7.93 6.66
CA LEU A 83 5.92 -8.27 5.46
C LEU A 83 5.25 -7.70 4.21
N LYS A 84 3.92 -7.84 4.09
CA LYS A 84 3.20 -7.58 2.82
C LYS A 84 2.68 -6.16 2.68
N GLU A 85 1.98 -5.66 3.71
CA GLU A 85 1.17 -4.45 3.60
C GLU A 85 1.86 -3.24 4.21
N TYR A 86 2.37 -3.40 5.43
CA TYR A 86 2.94 -2.31 6.24
C TYR A 86 4.01 -1.46 5.53
N PRO A 87 4.96 -2.01 4.74
CA PRO A 87 6.05 -1.20 4.18
C PRO A 87 5.59 -0.18 3.12
N PHE A 88 4.43 -0.39 2.52
CA PHE A 88 3.88 0.53 1.53
C PHE A 88 2.64 1.23 2.04
N LEU A 89 1.81 0.60 2.88
CA LEU A 89 0.57 1.15 3.43
C LEU A 89 0.62 1.15 4.97
N PRO A 90 1.55 1.91 5.59
CA PRO A 90 1.62 1.99 7.05
C PRO A 90 0.35 2.65 7.60
N ALA A 91 -0.09 2.19 8.77
CA ALA A 91 -1.20 2.77 9.51
C ALA A 91 -0.78 3.31 10.88
N PHE A 92 0.27 2.73 11.48
CA PHE A 92 0.72 2.96 12.84
C PHE A 92 2.23 2.70 12.94
N GLN A 93 2.84 2.98 14.10
CA GLN A 93 4.24 2.63 14.37
C GLN A 93 4.30 1.20 14.95
N LYS A 94 5.05 0.32 14.28
CA LYS A 94 5.13 -1.13 14.57
C LYS A 94 5.50 -1.45 16.03
N ASP A 95 6.55 -0.85 16.55
CA ASP A 95 7.10 -1.19 17.87
C ASP A 95 6.13 -0.82 19.00
N TYR A 96 5.46 0.33 18.89
CA TYR A 96 4.47 0.77 19.87
C TYR A 96 3.27 -0.18 19.89
N PHE A 97 2.82 -0.62 18.71
CA PHE A 97 1.78 -1.64 18.58
C PHE A 97 2.19 -2.97 19.23
N LEU A 98 3.38 -3.49 18.90
CA LEU A 98 3.88 -4.76 19.44
C LEU A 98 4.12 -4.71 20.95
N GLN A 99 4.65 -3.59 21.46
CA GLN A 99 4.90 -3.40 22.89
C GLN A 99 3.60 -3.35 23.69
N ASP A 100 2.57 -2.69 23.17
CA ASP A 100 1.24 -2.69 23.79
C ASP A 100 0.57 -4.06 23.67
N MET A 101 0.79 -4.80 22.58
CA MET A 101 0.34 -6.19 22.46
C MET A 101 0.89 -7.11 23.58
N ILE A 102 2.17 -6.96 23.93
CA ILE A 102 2.78 -7.76 25.01
C ILE A 102 2.27 -7.32 26.39
N SER A 103 2.27 -6.01 26.63
CA SER A 103 1.95 -5.44 27.93
C SER A 103 0.45 -5.48 28.25
N GLY A 104 -0.40 -5.70 27.24
CA GLY A 104 -1.86 -5.67 27.40
C GLY A 104 -2.44 -4.26 27.50
N ARG A 105 -1.60 -3.22 27.33
CA ARG A 105 -2.05 -1.83 27.27
C ARG A 105 -2.79 -1.58 25.97
N LYS A 106 -3.74 -0.64 26.02
CA LYS A 106 -4.63 -0.34 24.90
C LYS A 106 -4.41 1.05 24.29
N GLN A 107 -3.20 1.60 24.45
CA GLN A 107 -2.89 2.98 24.04
C GLN A 107 -2.54 3.04 22.55
N TYR A 108 -1.69 2.12 22.09
CA TYR A 108 -1.25 1.96 20.69
C TYR A 108 -1.63 0.60 20.10
N CYS A 109 -2.34 -0.23 20.86
CA CYS A 109 -2.96 -1.46 20.40
C CYS A 109 -4.42 -1.50 20.88
N SER A 110 -5.33 -2.13 20.14
CA SER A 110 -6.69 -2.39 20.60
C SER A 110 -7.22 -3.67 19.96
N PRO A 111 -8.21 -4.36 20.57
CA PRO A 111 -8.85 -5.50 19.91
C PRO A 111 -9.34 -5.14 18.50
N LEU A 112 -9.97 -3.97 18.32
CA LEU A 112 -10.40 -3.49 17.00
C LEU A 112 -9.24 -3.43 15.99
N LEU A 113 -8.12 -2.78 16.36
CA LEU A 113 -6.95 -2.67 15.49
C LEU A 113 -6.33 -4.04 15.19
N VAL A 114 -6.24 -4.92 16.19
CA VAL A 114 -5.71 -6.28 15.99
C VAL A 114 -6.57 -7.05 14.99
N HIS A 115 -7.90 -7.05 15.13
CA HIS A 115 -8.76 -7.76 14.18
C HIS A 115 -8.68 -7.18 12.77
N ALA A 116 -8.55 -5.86 12.61
CA ALA A 116 -8.31 -5.25 11.31
C ALA A 116 -6.96 -5.69 10.68
N VAL A 117 -5.89 -5.71 11.48
CA VAL A 117 -4.56 -6.20 11.06
C VAL A 117 -4.61 -7.67 10.64
N LEU A 118 -5.30 -8.52 11.42
CA LEU A 118 -5.43 -9.95 11.13
C LEU A 118 -6.30 -10.21 9.89
N ALA A 119 -7.36 -9.43 9.67
CA ALA A 119 -8.16 -9.49 8.45
C ALA A 119 -7.30 -9.15 7.22
N SER A 120 -6.51 -8.08 7.28
CA SER A 120 -5.57 -7.70 6.21
C SER A 120 -4.50 -8.77 5.97
N ALA A 121 -3.93 -9.34 7.04
CA ALA A 121 -2.93 -10.40 6.94
C ALA A 121 -3.42 -11.65 6.19
N CYS A 122 -4.71 -11.97 6.29
CA CYS A 122 -5.28 -13.18 5.69
C CYS A 122 -5.14 -13.22 4.15
N HIS A 123 -5.16 -12.06 3.47
CA HIS A 123 -4.88 -12.00 2.03
C HIS A 123 -3.46 -12.46 1.68
N GLY A 124 -2.49 -12.17 2.55
CA GLY A 124 -1.09 -12.52 2.36
C GLY A 124 -0.67 -13.88 2.91
N TYR A 125 -1.53 -14.56 3.67
CA TYR A 125 -1.18 -15.80 4.36
C TYR A 125 -1.27 -17.00 3.41
N SER A 126 -0.12 -17.51 2.95
CA SER A 126 -0.01 -18.57 1.92
C SER A 126 -0.58 -19.93 2.30
N GLU A 127 -0.72 -20.21 3.59
CA GLU A 127 -1.26 -21.48 4.07
C GLU A 127 -2.79 -21.46 4.20
N ALA A 128 -3.44 -20.29 4.09
CA ALA A 128 -4.90 -20.21 4.05
C ALA A 128 -5.45 -20.63 2.69
N THR A 129 -6.41 -21.55 2.72
CA THR A 129 -7.26 -21.88 1.57
C THR A 129 -8.33 -20.81 1.38
N ASN A 130 -8.77 -20.59 0.14
CA ASN A 130 -9.93 -19.75 -0.21
C ASN A 130 -9.84 -18.29 0.28
N ARG A 131 -8.63 -17.76 0.50
CA ARG A 131 -8.41 -16.40 1.03
C ARG A 131 -8.92 -15.25 0.16
N ALA A 132 -9.18 -15.50 -1.13
CA ALA A 132 -9.83 -14.54 -2.02
C ALA A 132 -11.36 -14.49 -1.83
N GLU A 133 -11.97 -15.53 -1.26
CA GLU A 133 -13.43 -15.63 -1.05
C GLU A 133 -13.85 -14.77 0.16
N PHE A 134 -13.89 -13.45 -0.02
CA PHE A 134 -14.22 -12.51 1.06
C PHE A 134 -15.64 -12.69 1.63
N TRP A 135 -16.51 -13.43 0.96
CA TRP A 135 -17.87 -13.79 1.37
C TRP A 135 -17.94 -15.11 2.15
N ASN A 136 -16.87 -15.92 2.13
CA ASN A 136 -16.88 -17.24 2.74
C ASN A 136 -16.70 -17.11 4.27
N SER A 137 -17.79 -17.36 4.99
CA SER A 137 -17.84 -17.26 6.46
C SER A 137 -16.91 -18.20 7.20
N GLN A 138 -16.42 -19.25 6.53
CA GLN A 138 -15.47 -20.21 7.12
C GLN A 138 -14.03 -19.70 7.06
N THR A 139 -13.72 -18.69 6.24
CA THR A 139 -12.36 -18.15 6.16
C THR A 139 -12.02 -17.31 7.40
N LEU A 140 -10.77 -17.35 7.83
CA LEU A 140 -10.28 -16.50 8.91
C LEU A 140 -10.41 -15.01 8.57
N GLY A 141 -10.16 -14.64 7.30
CA GLY A 141 -10.30 -13.27 6.81
C GLY A 141 -11.71 -12.72 7.05
N TYR A 142 -12.74 -13.50 6.70
CA TYR A 142 -14.14 -13.14 6.97
C TYR A 142 -14.41 -12.98 8.47
N GLN A 143 -13.98 -13.93 9.29
CA GLN A 143 -14.25 -13.93 10.72
C GLN A 143 -13.57 -12.74 11.43
N PHE A 144 -12.31 -12.47 11.12
CA PHE A 144 -11.59 -11.30 11.65
C PHE A 144 -12.22 -9.98 11.19
N LEU A 145 -12.60 -9.87 9.91
CA LEU A 145 -13.28 -8.68 9.40
C LEU A 145 -14.64 -8.47 10.07
N GLY A 146 -15.42 -9.54 10.24
CA GLY A 146 -16.70 -9.50 10.95
C GLY A 146 -16.58 -8.99 12.38
N GLU A 147 -15.59 -9.50 13.12
CA GLU A 147 -15.34 -9.04 14.49
C GLU A 147 -14.78 -7.62 14.55
N ALA A 148 -13.91 -7.22 13.60
CA ALA A 148 -13.44 -5.84 13.50
C ALA A 148 -14.62 -4.88 13.24
N ARG A 149 -15.58 -5.23 12.38
CA ARG A 149 -16.79 -4.43 12.15
C ARG A 149 -17.65 -4.32 13.40
N ARG A 150 -17.88 -5.43 14.11
CA ARG A 150 -18.65 -5.44 15.35
C ARG A 150 -17.99 -4.54 16.42
N LEU A 151 -16.66 -4.61 16.56
CA LEU A 151 -15.91 -3.76 17.48
C LEU A 151 -15.92 -2.29 17.03
N TRP A 152 -15.87 -2.01 15.73
CA TRP A 152 -16.00 -0.66 15.18
C TRP A 152 -17.30 -0.01 15.63
N GLU A 153 -18.43 -0.72 15.49
CA GLU A 153 -19.76 -0.21 15.90
C GLU A 153 -19.82 0.13 17.40
N LEU A 154 -19.04 -0.57 18.23
CA LEU A 154 -18.99 -0.34 19.69
C LEU A 154 -18.01 0.77 20.10
N GLU A 155 -16.89 0.91 19.39
CA GLU A 155 -15.76 1.74 19.81
C GLU A 155 -15.65 3.06 19.03
N ALA A 156 -16.16 3.14 17.79
CA ALA A 156 -15.93 4.28 16.88
C ALA A 156 -16.49 5.61 17.40
N ALA A 157 -17.49 5.58 18.28
CA ALA A 157 -18.05 6.77 18.92
C ALA A 157 -17.05 7.51 19.83
N LYS A 158 -15.95 6.87 20.24
CA LYS A 158 -14.89 7.47 21.06
C LYS A 158 -13.58 7.54 20.26
N PRO A 159 -13.23 8.72 19.71
CA PRO A 159 -11.99 8.90 18.96
C PRO A 159 -10.75 8.51 19.77
N ARG A 160 -9.95 7.61 19.20
CA ARG A 160 -8.63 7.17 19.72
C ARG A 160 -7.69 6.95 18.53
N LEU A 161 -6.38 7.00 18.78
CA LEU A 161 -5.38 6.69 17.74
C LEU A 161 -5.65 5.30 17.14
N THR A 162 -5.88 4.29 17.99
CA THR A 162 -6.14 2.92 17.54
C THR A 162 -7.41 2.76 16.71
N THR A 163 -8.45 3.56 16.97
CA THR A 163 -9.65 3.60 16.12
C THR A 163 -9.33 4.16 14.74
N ILE A 164 -8.56 5.26 14.67
CA ILE A 164 -8.12 5.86 13.39
C ILE A 164 -7.24 4.88 12.61
N GLN A 165 -6.27 4.26 13.27
CA GLN A 165 -5.37 3.26 12.69
C GLN A 165 -6.14 2.05 12.16
N ALA A 166 -7.15 1.57 12.90
CA ALA A 166 -7.99 0.46 12.46
C ALA A 166 -8.78 0.82 11.20
N ALA A 167 -9.29 2.05 11.09
CA ALA A 167 -10.00 2.53 9.92
C ALA A 167 -9.13 2.54 8.65
N ILE A 168 -7.85 2.94 8.80
CA ILE A 168 -6.85 2.92 7.72
C ILE A 168 -6.69 1.48 7.20
N VAL A 169 -6.46 0.53 8.12
CA VAL A 169 -6.30 -0.89 7.75
C VAL A 169 -7.58 -1.47 7.16
N LEU A 170 -8.74 -1.18 7.74
CA LEU A 170 -10.04 -1.62 7.21
C LEU A 170 -10.29 -1.10 5.80
N SER A 171 -9.90 0.14 5.49
CA SER A 171 -10.01 0.67 4.13
C SER A 171 -9.24 -0.19 3.14
N VAL A 172 -8.00 -0.60 3.47
CA VAL A 172 -7.18 -1.45 2.59
C VAL A 172 -7.79 -2.84 2.41
N VAL A 173 -8.36 -3.42 3.48
CA VAL A 173 -9.09 -4.71 3.39
C VAL A 173 -10.28 -4.60 2.45
N TYR A 174 -11.05 -3.51 2.55
CA TYR A 174 -12.19 -3.28 1.66
C TYR A 174 -11.76 -3.02 0.21
N ASP A 175 -10.65 -2.29 0.00
CA ASP A 175 -10.08 -2.10 -1.33
C ASP A 175 -9.73 -3.47 -1.95
N ALA A 176 -9.09 -4.38 -1.22
CA ALA A 176 -8.77 -5.73 -1.69
C ALA A 176 -9.99 -6.59 -2.06
N ASN A 177 -11.13 -6.35 -1.39
CA ASN A 177 -12.38 -7.07 -1.60
C ASN A 177 -13.32 -6.42 -2.63
N GLY A 178 -12.89 -5.34 -3.31
CA GLY A 178 -13.73 -4.62 -4.27
C GLY A 178 -14.86 -3.82 -3.62
N GLY A 179 -14.68 -3.43 -2.37
CA GLY A 179 -15.59 -2.58 -1.59
C GLY A 179 -15.00 -1.20 -1.29
N ASP A 180 -14.27 -0.59 -2.23
CA ASP A 180 -13.56 0.69 -1.99
C ASP A 180 -14.51 1.82 -1.55
N GLU A 181 -15.79 1.80 -1.92
CA GLU A 181 -16.76 2.77 -1.41
C GLU A 181 -17.00 2.65 0.10
N ILE A 182 -17.01 1.41 0.61
CA ILE A 182 -17.10 1.13 2.04
C ILE A 182 -15.78 1.52 2.71
N GLY A 183 -14.64 1.17 2.11
CA GLY A 183 -13.31 1.58 2.58
C GLY A 183 -13.19 3.10 2.75
N ARG A 184 -13.71 3.86 1.77
CA ARG A 184 -13.76 5.32 1.82
C ARG A 184 -14.59 5.86 2.99
N GLN A 185 -15.65 5.16 3.41
CA GLN A 185 -16.44 5.56 4.58
C GLN A 185 -15.64 5.42 5.87
N TYR A 186 -14.81 4.38 6.01
CA TYR A 186 -13.88 4.25 7.14
C TYR A 186 -12.86 5.39 7.15
N LEU A 187 -12.28 5.74 6.00
CA LEU A 187 -11.37 6.89 5.90
C LEU A 187 -12.06 8.21 6.26
N THR A 188 -13.31 8.39 5.83
CA THR A 188 -14.11 9.59 6.15
C THR A 188 -14.33 9.71 7.66
N GLN A 189 -14.71 8.62 8.33
CA GLN A 189 -14.87 8.58 9.78
C GLN A 189 -13.55 8.81 10.52
N ALA A 190 -12.44 8.25 10.01
CA ALA A 190 -11.10 8.46 10.56
C ALA A 190 -10.64 9.91 10.46
N VAL A 191 -10.92 10.59 9.35
CA VAL A 191 -10.64 12.03 9.18
C VAL A 191 -11.43 12.85 10.20
N ALA A 192 -12.72 12.56 10.39
CA ALA A 192 -13.53 13.23 11.40
C ALA A 192 -13.00 13.00 12.83
N ALA A 193 -12.66 11.76 13.17
CA ALA A 193 -12.04 11.41 14.45
C ALA A 193 -10.69 12.13 14.66
N ALA A 194 -9.82 12.13 13.65
CA ALA A 194 -8.53 12.82 13.68
C ALA A 194 -8.68 14.33 13.90
N HIS A 195 -9.67 14.97 13.27
CA HIS A 195 -9.97 16.38 13.52
C HIS A 195 -10.41 16.63 14.97
N SER A 196 -11.32 15.81 15.51
CA SER A 196 -11.77 15.94 16.91
C SER A 196 -10.66 15.75 17.94
N MET A 197 -9.60 15.01 17.58
CA MET A 197 -8.43 14.76 18.42
C MET A 197 -7.31 15.79 18.20
N HIS A 198 -7.51 16.77 17.33
CA HIS A 198 -6.47 17.71 16.87
C HIS A 198 -5.21 16.99 16.34
N LEU A 199 -5.38 15.82 15.71
CA LEU A 199 -4.28 14.93 15.32
C LEU A 199 -3.35 15.54 14.24
N PHE A 200 -3.89 16.40 13.39
CA PHE A 200 -3.13 17.03 12.29
C PHE A 200 -2.32 18.26 12.72
N PHE A 201 -2.49 18.72 13.96
CA PHE A 201 -1.88 19.96 14.46
C PHE A 201 -0.64 19.67 15.29
N GLN A 202 0.35 20.56 15.21
CA GLN A 202 1.48 20.53 16.14
C GLN A 202 0.95 20.67 17.58
N PRO A 203 1.25 19.72 18.48
CA PRO A 203 0.83 19.84 19.87
C PRO A 203 1.59 20.98 20.55
N THR A 204 0.88 21.81 21.30
CA THR A 204 1.47 22.97 22.00
C THR A 204 2.33 22.56 23.21
N GLN A 205 2.00 21.41 23.83
CA GLN A 205 2.67 20.85 25.00
C GLN A 205 2.61 19.33 24.89
N LEU A 206 3.69 18.71 24.42
CA LEU A 206 3.84 17.26 24.42
C LEU A 206 5.32 16.91 24.58
N ASP A 207 5.72 16.59 25.80
CA ASP A 207 7.10 16.20 26.13
C ASP A 207 7.34 14.68 25.96
N ASP A 208 6.29 13.91 25.64
CA ASP A 208 6.39 12.48 25.39
C ASP A 208 6.68 12.22 23.89
N GLU A 209 7.93 11.87 23.58
CA GLU A 209 8.39 11.52 22.23
C GLU A 209 7.60 10.33 21.63
N VAL A 210 7.23 9.33 22.44
CA VAL A 210 6.48 8.15 21.96
C VAL A 210 5.07 8.57 21.55
N GLU A 211 4.40 9.39 22.36
CA GLU A 211 3.09 9.92 21.98
C GLU A 211 3.18 10.82 20.75
N TYR A 212 4.19 11.69 20.67
CA TYR A 212 4.42 12.55 19.51
C TYR A 212 4.58 11.72 18.23
N ASN A 213 5.48 10.74 18.24
CA ASN A 213 5.76 9.87 17.10
C ASN A 213 4.53 9.07 16.68
N ALA A 214 3.81 8.49 17.63
CA ALA A 214 2.58 7.75 17.34
C ALA A 214 1.53 8.64 16.67
N ARG A 215 1.36 9.89 17.14
CA ARG A 215 0.44 10.87 16.54
C ARG A 215 0.89 11.28 15.14
N ALA A 216 2.16 11.64 14.96
CA ALA A 216 2.71 12.05 13.68
C ALA A 216 2.61 10.95 12.63
N ILE A 217 3.04 9.72 12.95
CA ILE A 217 2.95 8.57 12.04
C ILE A 217 1.50 8.32 11.66
N THR A 218 0.56 8.34 12.62
CA THR A 218 -0.87 8.11 12.33
C THR A 218 -1.46 9.21 11.45
N ALA A 219 -1.13 10.48 11.71
CA ALA A 219 -1.61 11.63 10.93
C ALA A 219 -1.15 11.55 9.47
N TRP A 220 0.13 11.30 9.25
CA TRP A 220 0.73 11.18 7.92
C TRP A 220 0.30 9.91 7.19
N SER A 221 0.07 8.82 7.92
CA SER A 221 -0.49 7.58 7.37
C SER A 221 -1.92 7.79 6.86
N LEU A 222 -2.79 8.42 7.65
CA LEU A 222 -4.17 8.74 7.26
C LEU A 222 -4.20 9.69 6.06
N PHE A 223 -3.45 10.79 6.12
CA PHE A 223 -3.38 11.75 5.03
C PHE A 223 -2.88 11.11 3.73
N GLY A 224 -1.84 10.27 3.83
CA GLY A 224 -1.26 9.60 2.70
C GLY A 224 -2.21 8.58 2.07
N LEU A 225 -2.84 7.72 2.87
CA LEU A 225 -3.75 6.69 2.34
C LEU A 225 -4.98 7.32 1.68
N GLN A 226 -5.60 8.33 2.31
CA GLN A 226 -6.76 8.98 1.70
C GLN A 226 -6.42 9.68 0.39
N ALA A 227 -5.20 10.24 0.25
CA ALA A 227 -4.76 10.87 -0.99
C ALA A 227 -4.64 9.86 -2.13
N VAL A 228 -3.97 8.73 -1.88
CA VAL A 228 -3.82 7.64 -2.85
C VAL A 228 -5.18 7.07 -3.23
N HIS A 229 -6.02 6.77 -2.24
CA HIS A 229 -7.36 6.25 -2.47
C HIS A 229 -8.20 7.22 -3.30
N SER A 230 -8.30 8.50 -2.91
CA SER A 230 -9.05 9.52 -3.65
C SER A 230 -8.57 9.68 -5.09
N PHE A 231 -7.25 9.66 -5.32
CA PHE A 231 -6.70 9.72 -6.66
C PHE A 231 -7.09 8.48 -7.49
N ALA A 232 -6.93 7.28 -6.91
CA ALA A 232 -7.24 6.02 -7.58
C ALA A 232 -8.71 5.92 -8.01
N VAL A 233 -9.65 6.40 -7.19
CA VAL A 233 -11.10 6.34 -7.48
C VAL A 233 -11.67 7.62 -8.11
N PHE A 234 -10.80 8.56 -8.53
CA PHE A 234 -11.17 9.80 -9.22
C PHE A 234 -12.15 10.67 -8.40
N LYS A 235 -11.94 10.73 -7.09
CA LYS A 235 -12.75 11.53 -6.15
C LYS A 235 -11.90 12.63 -5.51
N ALA A 236 -12.56 13.71 -5.09
CA ALA A 236 -11.89 14.75 -4.31
C ALA A 236 -11.24 14.15 -3.04
N PRO A 237 -10.07 14.67 -2.63
CA PRO A 237 -9.44 14.27 -1.37
C PRO A 237 -10.32 14.62 -0.17
N LEU A 238 -10.25 13.81 0.87
CA LEU A 238 -10.92 14.06 2.15
C LEU A 238 -10.24 15.20 2.93
N LEU A 239 -8.93 15.38 2.73
CA LEU A 239 -8.13 16.43 3.36
C LEU A 239 -7.56 17.36 2.29
N SER A 240 -7.72 18.66 2.46
CA SER A 240 -7.21 19.65 1.51
C SER A 240 -5.72 19.93 1.67
N MET A 241 -5.19 19.79 2.90
CA MET A 241 -3.81 20.15 3.25
C MET A 241 -3.13 19.00 3.98
N PRO A 242 -1.79 18.88 3.86
CA PRO A 242 -1.01 17.94 4.66
C PRO A 242 -1.10 18.26 6.17
N PRO A 243 -0.81 17.27 7.04
CA PRO A 243 -0.70 17.51 8.47
C PRO A 243 0.36 18.58 8.76
N SER A 244 0.08 19.45 9.72
CA SER A 244 1.06 20.43 10.22
C SER A 244 1.98 19.87 11.30
N ILE A 245 1.56 18.80 11.99
CA ILE A 245 2.46 18.00 12.83
C ILE A 245 3.62 17.48 12.00
N ALA A 246 4.85 17.80 12.39
CA ALA A 246 6.03 17.42 11.65
C ALA A 246 6.29 15.91 11.77
N LEU A 247 6.86 15.34 10.72
CA LEU A 247 7.38 13.98 10.78
C LEU A 247 8.46 13.88 11.88
N PRO A 248 8.59 12.73 12.56
CA PRO A 248 9.66 12.50 13.52
C PRO A 248 11.05 12.76 12.92
N GLU A 249 12.00 13.19 13.74
CA GLU A 249 13.38 13.30 13.28
C GLU A 249 14.00 11.92 13.06
N ILE A 250 14.86 11.80 12.04
CA ILE A 250 15.70 10.62 11.84
C ILE A 250 16.93 10.78 12.73
N SER A 251 17.15 9.82 13.63
CA SER A 251 18.42 9.72 14.36
C SER A 251 18.93 8.27 14.30
N GLU A 252 20.26 8.09 14.28
CA GLU A 252 20.87 6.75 14.31
C GLU A 252 20.62 6.01 15.64
N GLU A 253 20.13 6.72 16.65
CA GLU A 253 19.89 6.22 18.00
C GLU A 253 18.41 5.90 18.27
N SER A 254 17.46 6.45 17.49
CA SER A 254 16.02 6.33 17.72
C SER A 254 15.27 5.60 16.60
N ASN A 255 14.51 4.55 16.96
CA ASN A 255 13.68 3.80 16.01
C ASN A 255 12.28 4.42 15.83
N ASN A 256 12.24 5.71 15.50
CA ASN A 256 11.00 6.49 15.49
C ASN A 256 9.96 6.03 14.45
N TYR A 257 10.39 5.26 13.44
CA TYR A 257 9.55 4.77 12.34
C TYR A 257 9.21 3.28 12.42
N GLY A 258 9.85 2.53 13.33
CA GLY A 258 9.58 1.11 13.51
C GLY A 258 10.20 0.25 12.42
N ASP A 259 11.54 0.28 12.33
CA ASP A 259 12.34 -0.49 11.38
C ASP A 259 11.98 -1.98 11.34
N LEU A 260 12.10 -2.55 10.15
CA LEU A 260 11.81 -3.94 9.87
C LEU A 260 13.12 -4.74 9.81
N TRP A 261 13.08 -5.94 10.38
CA TRP A 261 14.18 -6.89 10.30
C TRP A 261 13.72 -8.12 9.56
N LEU A 262 14.44 -8.49 8.51
CA LEU A 262 14.09 -9.59 7.63
C LEU A 262 15.08 -10.74 7.77
N ARG A 263 14.58 -11.96 7.97
CA ARG A 263 15.39 -13.17 7.93
C ARG A 263 15.03 -13.98 6.70
N TYR A 264 15.98 -14.11 5.79
CA TYR A 264 15.89 -15.03 4.65
C TYR A 264 16.29 -16.45 5.06
N PRO A 265 15.76 -17.51 4.40
CA PRO A 265 15.96 -18.91 4.81
C PRO A 265 17.44 -19.33 4.98
N SER A 266 18.33 -18.80 4.14
CA SER A 266 19.77 -19.12 4.17
C SER A 266 20.64 -18.07 4.86
N SER A 267 20.06 -16.96 5.34
CA SER A 267 20.84 -15.92 6.00
C SER A 267 21.06 -16.22 7.47
N LYS A 268 22.31 -16.06 7.93
CA LYS A 268 22.70 -16.29 9.33
C LYS A 268 22.14 -15.22 10.27
N ARG A 269 21.94 -14.00 9.78
CA ARG A 269 21.53 -12.84 10.58
C ARG A 269 20.36 -12.11 9.91
N PRO A 270 19.43 -11.52 10.70
CA PRO A 270 18.43 -10.65 10.13
C PRO A 270 19.08 -9.43 9.46
N ILE A 271 18.46 -8.97 8.37
CA ILE A 271 18.86 -7.80 7.61
C ILE A 271 17.93 -6.65 8.03
N ALA A 272 18.54 -5.54 8.47
CA ALA A 272 17.80 -4.32 8.76
C ALA A 272 17.31 -3.68 7.46
N VAL A 273 16.05 -3.28 7.45
CA VAL A 273 15.44 -2.45 6.42
C VAL A 273 15.30 -1.07 7.03
N ASN A 274 16.14 -0.12 6.59
CA ASN A 274 16.03 1.27 7.01
C ASN A 274 14.71 1.86 6.49
N TYR A 275 13.67 1.79 7.32
CA TYR A 275 12.30 2.07 6.89
C TYR A 275 11.96 3.55 6.95
N SER A 276 12.67 4.32 7.78
CA SER A 276 12.48 5.76 7.97
C SER A 276 12.44 6.55 6.65
N HIS A 277 13.44 6.35 5.78
CA HIS A 277 13.51 6.99 4.46
C HIS A 277 12.32 6.65 3.58
N THR A 278 11.83 5.40 3.63
CA THR A 278 10.66 4.97 2.85
C THR A 278 9.42 5.73 3.30
N PHE A 279 9.18 5.81 4.62
CA PHE A 279 8.01 6.51 5.15
C PHE A 279 8.01 8.00 4.76
N ILE A 280 9.16 8.68 4.92
CA ILE A 280 9.31 10.10 4.59
C ILE A 280 9.11 10.34 3.09
N ALA A 281 9.72 9.50 2.25
CA ALA A 281 9.55 9.59 0.80
C ALA A 281 8.07 9.42 0.40
N LEU A 282 7.37 8.45 0.99
CA LEU A 282 5.93 8.24 0.77
C LEU A 282 5.10 9.44 1.24
N ALA A 283 5.41 10.02 2.40
CA ALA A 283 4.69 11.18 2.92
C ALA A 283 4.78 12.39 1.96
N GLY A 284 5.99 12.73 1.51
CA GLY A 284 6.20 13.81 0.54
C GLY A 284 5.55 13.53 -0.82
N PHE A 285 5.65 12.28 -1.31
CA PHE A 285 5.05 11.87 -2.58
C PHE A 285 3.53 11.98 -2.55
N ARG A 286 2.91 11.48 -1.46
CA ARG A 286 1.45 11.48 -1.30
C ARG A 286 0.86 12.86 -1.08
N ALA A 287 1.63 13.82 -0.57
CA ALA A 287 1.24 15.22 -0.57
C ALA A 287 1.08 15.78 -1.99
N ILE A 288 1.95 15.40 -2.94
CA ILE A 288 1.80 15.78 -4.35
C ILE A 288 0.55 15.12 -4.95
N ILE A 289 0.32 13.83 -4.66
CA ILE A 289 -0.88 13.10 -5.11
C ILE A 289 -2.16 13.77 -4.59
N ASN A 290 -2.17 14.21 -3.33
CA ASN A 290 -3.31 14.91 -2.74
C ASN A 290 -3.65 16.19 -3.51
N ASP A 291 -2.63 17.00 -3.81
CA ASP A 291 -2.82 18.23 -4.58
C ASP A 291 -3.28 17.95 -6.02
N MET A 292 -2.78 16.87 -6.64
CA MET A 292 -3.26 16.41 -7.94
C MET A 292 -4.74 16.03 -7.87
N ALA A 293 -5.14 15.22 -6.88
CA ALA A 293 -6.54 14.84 -6.69
C ALA A 293 -7.44 16.07 -6.44
N ALA A 294 -6.97 17.04 -5.65
CA ALA A 294 -7.67 18.30 -5.43
C ALA A 294 -7.80 19.13 -6.73
N MET A 295 -6.75 19.16 -7.55
CA MET A 295 -6.74 19.89 -8.82
C MET A 295 -7.73 19.31 -9.83
N PHE A 296 -7.76 17.98 -9.94
CA PHE A 296 -8.49 17.27 -10.98
C PHE A 296 -9.92 16.85 -10.60
N PHE A 297 -10.20 16.55 -9.32
CA PHE A 297 -11.45 15.90 -8.93
C PHE A 297 -12.36 16.76 -8.02
N ILE A 298 -11.92 17.95 -7.63
CA ILE A 298 -12.83 18.96 -7.04
C ILE A 298 -13.60 19.61 -8.19
N LYS A 299 -14.93 19.57 -8.13
CA LYS A 299 -15.86 20.09 -9.15
C LYS A 299 -15.85 21.62 -9.22
N VAL A 300 -14.78 22.17 -9.79
CA VAL A 300 -14.61 23.59 -10.09
C VAL A 300 -14.21 23.69 -11.54
N GLU A 301 -14.97 24.45 -12.34
CA GLU A 301 -14.59 24.75 -13.72
C GLU A 301 -13.29 25.56 -13.74
N ARG A 302 -12.32 25.08 -14.52
CA ARG A 302 -11.01 25.71 -14.63
C ARG A 302 -10.73 26.05 -16.08
N PRO A 303 -10.22 27.26 -16.36
CA PRO A 303 -9.69 27.57 -17.69
C PRO A 303 -8.61 26.56 -18.10
N VAL A 304 -8.59 26.18 -19.39
CA VAL A 304 -7.68 25.17 -19.94
C VAL A 304 -6.21 25.49 -19.64
N ASN A 305 -5.82 26.77 -19.72
CA ASN A 305 -4.47 27.22 -19.39
C ASN A 305 -4.10 26.99 -17.91
N VAL A 306 -5.05 27.09 -16.98
CA VAL A 306 -4.82 26.77 -15.56
C VAL A 306 -4.55 25.29 -15.39
N THR A 307 -5.30 24.42 -16.08
CA THR A 307 -5.09 22.97 -16.09
C THR A 307 -3.71 22.62 -16.66
N ILE A 308 -3.33 23.17 -17.81
CA ILE A 308 -2.00 22.97 -18.43
C ILE A 308 -0.88 23.39 -17.49
N ASN A 309 -0.95 24.60 -16.92
CA ASN A 309 0.07 25.11 -15.99
C ASN A 309 0.17 24.24 -14.74
N SER A 310 -0.96 23.73 -14.24
CA SER A 310 -0.99 22.84 -13.09
C SER A 310 -0.35 21.49 -13.39
N ILE A 311 -0.62 20.91 -14.57
CA ILE A 311 0.03 19.67 -15.04
C ILE A 311 1.56 19.85 -15.08
N GLN A 312 2.04 20.91 -15.72
CA GLN A 312 3.47 21.22 -15.79
C GLN A 312 4.08 21.38 -14.39
N GLY A 313 3.39 22.10 -13.50
CA GLY A 313 3.80 22.26 -12.10
C GLY A 313 3.91 20.93 -11.36
N PHE A 314 2.97 20.00 -11.57
CA PHE A 314 3.04 18.68 -10.98
C PHE A 314 4.18 17.84 -11.54
N CYS A 315 4.43 17.86 -12.85
CA CYS A 315 5.59 17.19 -13.44
C CYS A 315 6.90 17.68 -12.81
N VAL A 316 7.07 18.99 -12.63
CA VAL A 316 8.25 19.58 -11.96
C VAL A 316 8.36 19.14 -10.50
N ARG A 317 7.26 19.15 -9.75
CA ARG A 317 7.24 18.72 -8.34
C ARG A 317 7.59 17.24 -8.19
N LEU A 318 7.00 16.39 -9.03
CA LEU A 318 7.28 14.95 -9.04
C LEU A 318 8.74 14.67 -9.40
N ASP A 319 9.26 15.32 -10.44
CA ASP A 319 10.65 15.17 -10.86
C ASP A 319 11.64 15.67 -9.79
N SER A 320 11.34 16.82 -9.16
CA SER A 320 12.11 17.32 -8.02
C SER A 320 12.10 16.33 -6.85
N TRP A 321 10.93 15.78 -6.51
CA TRP A 321 10.83 14.77 -5.46
C TRP A 321 11.64 13.50 -5.80
N HIS A 322 11.56 13.01 -7.03
CA HIS A 322 12.26 11.79 -7.47
C HIS A 322 13.79 11.96 -7.47
N ARG A 323 14.29 13.11 -7.93
CA ARG A 323 15.73 13.44 -7.92
C ARG A 323 16.31 13.61 -6.52
N ASN A 324 15.47 13.97 -5.54
CA ASN A 324 15.88 14.18 -4.15
C ASN A 324 15.61 12.97 -3.25
N LEU A 325 15.34 11.79 -3.82
CA LEU A 325 15.20 10.56 -3.04
C LEU A 325 16.52 10.24 -2.29
N PRO A 326 16.43 9.77 -1.03
CA PRO A 326 17.58 9.26 -0.28
C PRO A 326 18.34 8.17 -1.04
N THR A 327 19.63 8.02 -0.73
CA THR A 327 20.55 7.13 -1.46
C THR A 327 20.02 5.70 -1.60
N ASP A 328 19.51 5.13 -0.53
CA ASP A 328 18.95 3.78 -0.46
C ASP A 328 17.64 3.58 -1.25
N LEU A 329 16.98 4.68 -1.64
CA LEU A 329 15.79 4.70 -2.50
C LEU A 329 16.09 5.10 -3.94
N MET A 330 17.34 5.39 -4.30
CA MET A 330 17.72 5.64 -5.69
C MET A 330 17.59 4.38 -6.56
N ALA A 331 17.32 4.55 -7.86
CA ALA A 331 17.07 3.43 -8.78
C ALA A 331 18.16 2.35 -8.83
N LYS A 332 19.44 2.71 -8.57
CA LYS A 332 20.55 1.76 -8.51
C LYS A 332 20.58 0.91 -7.23
N GLU A 333 19.92 1.38 -6.18
CA GLU A 333 19.95 0.81 -4.83
C GLU A 333 18.70 -0.02 -4.50
N ILE A 334 17.56 0.29 -5.13
CA ILE A 334 16.28 -0.35 -4.79
C ILE A 334 16.29 -1.86 -5.07
N CYS A 335 15.77 -2.61 -4.10
CA CYS A 335 15.69 -4.07 -4.17
C CYS A 335 14.36 -4.63 -3.69
N PHE A 336 13.66 -3.91 -2.80
CA PHE A 336 12.45 -4.43 -2.18
C PHE A 336 11.19 -4.10 -2.99
N PRO A 337 10.11 -4.91 -2.89
CA PRO A 337 8.88 -4.69 -3.64
C PRO A 337 8.30 -3.27 -3.50
N TRP A 338 8.23 -2.73 -2.28
CA TRP A 338 7.67 -1.39 -2.05
C TRP A 338 8.54 -0.27 -2.64
N GLN A 339 9.86 -0.46 -2.70
CA GLN A 339 10.78 0.48 -3.32
C GLN A 339 10.59 0.46 -4.84
N LEU A 340 10.44 -0.71 -5.45
CA LEU A 340 10.11 -0.82 -6.88
C LEU A 340 8.74 -0.18 -7.18
N LYS A 341 7.72 -0.46 -6.35
CA LYS A 341 6.38 0.15 -6.46
C LYS A 341 6.41 1.67 -6.32
N LEU A 342 7.28 2.21 -5.47
CA LEU A 342 7.46 3.66 -5.34
C LEU A 342 7.86 4.30 -6.69
N HIS A 343 8.83 3.71 -7.37
CA HIS A 343 9.27 4.18 -8.69
C HIS A 343 8.23 3.90 -9.78
N MET A 344 7.57 2.74 -9.76
CA MET A 344 6.46 2.46 -10.69
C MET A 344 5.33 3.49 -10.54
N HIS A 345 4.94 3.82 -9.31
CA HIS A 345 3.88 4.79 -9.08
C HIS A 345 4.27 6.20 -9.55
N TYR A 346 5.54 6.59 -9.38
CA TYR A 346 6.06 7.82 -9.97
C TYR A 346 5.85 7.87 -11.49
N TYR A 347 6.30 6.84 -12.23
CA TYR A 347 6.13 6.84 -13.69
C TYR A 347 4.66 6.73 -14.11
N ASN A 348 3.85 5.99 -13.35
CA ASN A 348 2.41 5.94 -13.55
C ASN A 348 1.75 7.33 -13.48
N LEU A 349 2.12 8.17 -12.51
CA LEU A 349 1.63 9.54 -12.40
C LEU A 349 2.17 10.47 -13.49
N ILE A 350 3.44 10.33 -13.87
CA ILE A 350 4.03 11.08 -14.99
C ILE A 350 3.29 10.75 -16.30
N ILE A 351 3.04 9.47 -16.58
CA ILE A 351 2.25 9.04 -17.74
C ILE A 351 0.86 9.66 -17.67
N PHE A 352 0.17 9.55 -16.52
CA PHE A 352 -1.16 10.12 -16.35
C PHE A 352 -1.22 11.63 -16.66
N LEU A 353 -0.24 12.39 -16.16
CA LEU A 353 -0.14 13.83 -16.37
C LEU A 353 0.14 14.18 -17.84
N LEU A 354 1.08 13.49 -18.48
CA LEU A 354 1.47 13.77 -19.86
C LEU A 354 0.41 13.33 -20.87
N GLU A 355 -0.27 12.20 -20.64
CA GLU A 355 -1.43 11.79 -21.46
C GLU A 355 -2.58 12.80 -21.30
N THR A 356 -2.84 13.26 -20.08
CA THR A 356 -3.81 14.33 -19.84
C THR A 356 -3.42 15.62 -20.56
N LEU A 357 -2.12 15.97 -20.60
CA LEU A 357 -1.63 17.13 -21.32
C LEU A 357 -1.83 17.01 -22.84
N ASN A 358 -1.56 15.83 -23.41
CA ASN A 358 -1.76 15.55 -24.84
C ASN A 358 -3.22 15.73 -25.27
N ILE A 359 -4.17 15.35 -24.41
CA ILE A 359 -5.61 15.54 -24.67
C ILE A 359 -6.01 17.01 -24.49
N THR A 360 -5.43 17.69 -23.50
CA THR A 360 -5.80 19.06 -23.15
C THR A 360 -5.19 20.10 -24.11
N SER A 361 -4.05 19.80 -24.73
CA SER A 361 -3.30 20.74 -25.57
C SER A 361 -2.83 20.09 -26.86
N THR A 362 -3.39 20.54 -27.99
CA THR A 362 -2.94 20.15 -29.33
C THR A 362 -1.46 20.46 -29.56
N GLN A 363 -0.92 21.51 -28.93
CA GLN A 363 0.51 21.82 -29.04
C GLN A 363 1.38 20.74 -28.38
N ALA A 364 0.97 20.24 -27.21
CA ALA A 364 1.71 19.20 -26.49
C ALA A 364 1.72 17.86 -27.24
N LEU A 365 0.64 17.55 -27.96
CA LEU A 365 0.55 16.37 -28.82
C LEU A 365 1.68 16.29 -29.85
N TYR A 366 2.12 17.43 -30.38
CA TYR A 366 3.20 17.50 -31.38
C TYR A 366 4.55 17.94 -30.78
N ASP A 367 4.61 18.21 -29.47
CA ASP A 367 5.84 18.61 -28.81
C ASP A 367 6.77 17.40 -28.61
N VAL A 368 7.91 17.41 -29.29
CA VAL A 368 8.89 16.32 -29.28
C VAL A 368 9.41 16.02 -27.88
N SER A 369 9.53 17.03 -27.01
CA SER A 369 10.00 16.84 -25.63
C SER A 369 8.96 16.15 -24.76
N VAL A 370 7.68 16.50 -24.93
CA VAL A 370 6.55 15.86 -24.23
C VAL A 370 6.43 14.40 -24.65
N GLN A 371 6.46 14.12 -25.96
CA GLN A 371 6.37 12.75 -26.46
C GLN A 371 7.56 11.89 -26.02
N ARG A 372 8.77 12.46 -26.01
CA ARG A 372 9.96 11.77 -25.49
C ARG A 372 9.80 11.44 -24.00
N ALA A 373 9.42 12.40 -23.17
CA ALA A 373 9.23 12.18 -21.73
C ALA A 373 8.15 11.13 -21.45
N LEU A 374 7.05 11.15 -22.21
CA LEU A 374 5.96 10.17 -22.11
C LEU A 374 6.45 8.76 -22.48
N ASN A 375 7.13 8.62 -23.61
CA ASN A 375 7.66 7.32 -24.06
C ASN A 375 8.72 6.78 -23.09
N ASP A 376 9.60 7.63 -22.59
CA ASP A 376 10.59 7.27 -21.57
C ASP A 376 9.92 6.80 -20.28
N ALA A 377 8.86 7.49 -19.83
CA ALA A 377 8.11 7.09 -18.64
C ALA A 377 7.40 5.74 -18.83
N LYS A 378 6.76 5.50 -20.00
CA LYS A 378 6.15 4.21 -20.35
C LYS A 378 7.18 3.08 -20.34
N ALA A 379 8.32 3.27 -20.99
CA ALA A 379 9.39 2.28 -21.05
C ALA A 379 9.97 1.97 -19.65
N ARG A 380 10.12 2.99 -18.79
CA ARG A 380 10.62 2.82 -17.42
C ARG A 380 9.62 2.09 -16.53
N LEU A 381 8.34 2.43 -16.61
CA LEU A 381 7.29 1.70 -15.89
C LEU A 381 7.30 0.21 -16.26
N GLU A 382 7.32 -0.11 -17.55
CA GLU A 382 7.39 -1.49 -18.03
C GLU A 382 8.67 -2.19 -17.56
N THR A 383 9.82 -1.53 -17.67
CA THR A 383 11.11 -2.09 -17.24
C THR A 383 11.11 -2.45 -15.75
N ILE A 384 10.62 -1.54 -14.91
CA ILE A 384 10.60 -1.76 -13.45
C ILE A 384 9.60 -2.86 -13.10
N LEU A 385 8.45 -2.94 -13.78
CA LEU A 385 7.48 -4.02 -13.59
C LEU A 385 8.04 -5.39 -13.98
N ARG A 386 8.77 -5.48 -15.11
CA ARG A 386 9.51 -6.70 -15.50
C ARG A 386 10.58 -7.06 -14.46
N LEU A 387 11.32 -6.08 -13.93
CA LEU A 387 12.30 -6.30 -12.85
C LEU A 387 11.65 -6.81 -11.56
N TYR A 388 10.47 -6.28 -11.20
CA TYR A 388 9.70 -6.78 -10.05
C TYR A 388 9.37 -8.26 -10.25
N TYR A 389 8.81 -8.62 -11.41
CA TYR A 389 8.48 -10.00 -11.71
C TYR A 389 9.70 -10.92 -11.62
N LEU A 390 10.81 -10.54 -12.26
CA LEU A 390 12.04 -11.34 -12.27
C LEU A 390 12.62 -11.56 -10.86
N ARG A 391 12.45 -10.61 -9.94
CA ARG A 391 13.00 -10.70 -8.58
C ARG A 391 12.04 -11.32 -7.57
N HIS A 392 10.75 -11.13 -7.74
CA HIS A 392 9.78 -11.37 -6.67
C HIS A 392 8.57 -12.21 -7.10
N GLY A 393 8.41 -12.48 -8.39
CA GLY A 393 7.20 -13.12 -8.92
C GLY A 393 5.96 -12.26 -8.69
N TYR A 394 4.79 -12.89 -8.84
CA TYR A 394 3.48 -12.27 -8.59
C TYR A 394 2.58 -13.10 -7.67
N GLU A 395 3.10 -14.18 -7.11
CA GLU A 395 2.35 -15.13 -6.30
C GLU A 395 2.08 -14.58 -4.89
N SER A 396 2.95 -13.67 -4.41
CA SER A 396 2.79 -12.99 -3.14
C SER A 396 1.78 -11.85 -3.25
N TYR A 397 0.78 -11.83 -2.37
CA TYR A 397 -0.21 -10.76 -2.28
C TYR A 397 0.41 -9.37 -2.19
N ASP A 398 -0.10 -8.47 -3.03
CA ASP A 398 0.27 -7.06 -3.11
C ASP A 398 -0.86 -6.25 -3.77
N ILE A 399 -1.75 -5.66 -2.96
CA ILE A 399 -2.92 -4.93 -3.47
C ILE A 399 -2.54 -3.70 -4.30
N PHE A 400 -1.41 -3.05 -4.01
CA PHE A 400 -1.02 -1.88 -4.79
C PHE A 400 -0.46 -2.28 -6.16
N LEU A 401 0.23 -3.41 -6.26
CA LEU A 401 0.71 -3.94 -7.52
C LEU A 401 -0.44 -4.20 -8.51
N LEU A 402 -1.61 -4.62 -8.03
CA LEU A 402 -2.82 -4.79 -8.84
C LEU A 402 -3.16 -3.52 -9.63
N SER A 403 -3.06 -2.34 -9.00
CA SER A 403 -3.35 -1.07 -9.65
C SER A 403 -2.36 -0.75 -10.79
N LEU A 404 -1.08 -1.06 -10.58
CA LEU A 404 0.00 -0.83 -11.55
C LEU A 404 -0.08 -1.83 -12.73
N LEU A 405 -0.39 -3.09 -12.43
CA LEU A 405 -0.65 -4.13 -13.42
C LEU A 405 -1.83 -3.73 -14.30
N SER A 406 -2.96 -3.38 -13.69
CA SER A 406 -4.17 -2.92 -14.40
C SER A 406 -3.84 -1.76 -15.34
N PHE A 407 -3.22 -0.70 -14.83
CA PHE A 407 -2.86 0.49 -15.61
C PHE A 407 -1.97 0.14 -16.82
N LEU A 408 -0.89 -0.62 -16.61
CA LEU A 408 0.03 -0.98 -17.70
C LEU A 408 -0.66 -1.88 -18.73
N GLY A 409 -1.41 -2.90 -18.29
CA GLY A 409 -2.06 -3.84 -19.20
C GLY A 409 -3.09 -3.17 -20.09
N PHE A 410 -3.97 -2.34 -19.51
CA PHE A 410 -4.98 -1.61 -20.28
C PHE A 410 -4.37 -0.56 -21.22
N MET A 411 -3.30 0.12 -20.79
CA MET A 411 -2.54 1.02 -21.67
C MET A 411 -1.99 0.27 -22.89
N GLN A 412 -1.35 -0.89 -22.68
CA GLN A 412 -0.79 -1.67 -23.78
C GLN A 412 -1.86 -2.25 -24.70
N LEU A 413 -3.01 -2.69 -24.14
CA LEU A 413 -4.14 -3.19 -24.93
C LEU A 413 -4.71 -2.13 -25.89
N LYS A 414 -4.78 -0.86 -25.48
CA LYS A 414 -5.24 0.23 -26.34
C LYS A 414 -4.30 0.45 -27.54
N ASP A 415 -3.00 0.29 -27.31
CA ASP A 415 -1.96 0.50 -28.31
C ASP A 415 -1.64 -0.75 -29.16
N MET A 416 -2.36 -1.86 -28.96
CA MET A 416 -2.19 -3.12 -29.72
C MET A 416 -2.50 -3.00 -31.22
N LYS A 417 -3.14 -1.90 -31.66
CA LYS A 417 -3.53 -1.68 -33.07
C LYS A 417 -2.40 -1.13 -33.96
N SER A 418 -1.16 -1.08 -33.48
CA SER A 418 0.00 -0.63 -34.28
C SER A 418 0.24 -1.54 -35.49
N THR A 419 0.74 -0.94 -36.57
CA THR A 419 1.07 -1.62 -37.82
C THR A 419 2.49 -2.21 -37.84
N ASP A 420 3.34 -1.91 -36.83
CA ASP A 420 4.68 -2.47 -36.70
C ASP A 420 4.65 -3.85 -35.99
N PRO A 421 5.02 -4.95 -36.67
CA PRO A 421 5.04 -6.29 -36.06
C PRO A 421 5.93 -6.41 -34.82
N GLY A 422 7.05 -5.68 -34.76
CA GLY A 422 7.98 -5.72 -33.63
C GLY A 422 7.37 -5.11 -32.36
N GLU A 423 6.74 -3.95 -32.52
CA GLU A 423 5.98 -3.31 -31.43
C GLU A 423 4.83 -4.19 -30.95
N VAL A 424 4.06 -4.79 -31.86
CA VAL A 424 2.93 -5.64 -31.51
C VAL A 424 3.38 -6.82 -30.64
N GLU A 425 4.47 -7.49 -31.00
CA GLU A 425 4.98 -8.61 -30.20
C GLU A 425 5.47 -8.17 -28.81
N SER A 426 6.15 -7.02 -28.72
CA SER A 426 6.56 -6.44 -27.43
C SER A 426 5.34 -6.14 -26.55
N ARG A 427 4.30 -5.52 -27.10
CA ARG A 427 3.06 -5.22 -26.37
C ARG A 427 2.36 -6.50 -25.91
N ARG A 428 2.28 -7.52 -26.77
CA ARG A 428 1.74 -8.85 -26.42
C ARG A 428 2.48 -9.49 -25.26
N SER A 429 3.81 -9.45 -25.26
CA SER A 429 4.62 -9.92 -24.12
C SER A 429 4.25 -9.21 -22.82
N THR A 430 4.09 -7.88 -22.86
CA THR A 430 3.72 -7.08 -21.68
C THR A 430 2.32 -7.42 -21.19
N VAL A 431 1.35 -7.53 -22.10
CA VAL A 431 -0.03 -7.89 -21.77
C VAL A 431 -0.10 -9.29 -21.16
N ALA A 432 0.61 -10.27 -21.72
CA ALA A 432 0.68 -11.63 -21.17
C ALA A 432 1.29 -11.64 -19.76
N LEU A 433 2.38 -10.88 -19.55
CA LEU A 433 3.02 -10.76 -18.23
C LEU A 433 2.09 -10.12 -17.20
N VAL A 434 1.39 -9.05 -17.58
CA VAL A 434 0.41 -8.38 -16.70
C VAL A 434 -0.73 -9.33 -16.36
N ALA A 435 -1.26 -10.04 -17.35
CA ALA A 435 -2.37 -10.96 -17.15
C ALA A 435 -1.99 -12.12 -16.22
N LYS A 436 -0.77 -12.67 -16.34
CA LYS A 436 -0.22 -13.61 -15.35
C LYS A 436 -0.24 -13.00 -13.95
N GLY A 437 0.22 -11.75 -13.80
CA GLY A 437 0.24 -11.08 -12.50
C GLY A 437 -1.15 -10.89 -11.90
N LEU A 438 -2.13 -10.48 -12.69
CA LEU A 438 -3.52 -10.35 -12.25
C LEU A 438 -4.11 -11.71 -11.82
N HIS A 439 -3.83 -12.76 -12.59
CA HIS A 439 -4.22 -14.12 -12.26
C HIS A 439 -3.58 -14.62 -10.96
N ASP A 440 -2.26 -14.44 -10.78
CA ASP A 440 -1.59 -14.87 -9.55
C ASP A 440 -2.12 -14.13 -8.32
N GLN A 441 -2.45 -12.83 -8.47
CA GLN A 441 -3.08 -12.04 -7.41
C GLN A 441 -4.54 -12.43 -7.14
N SER A 442 -5.25 -13.01 -8.11
CA SER A 442 -6.66 -13.41 -7.94
C SER A 442 -6.83 -14.53 -6.90
N ARG A 443 -5.77 -15.30 -6.66
CA ARG A 443 -5.68 -16.30 -5.58
C ARG A 443 -5.56 -15.67 -4.18
N ASN A 444 -5.36 -14.36 -4.10
CA ASN A 444 -5.09 -13.63 -2.87
C ASN A 444 -6.23 -12.66 -2.50
N CYS A 445 -6.79 -11.98 -3.50
CA CYS A 445 -7.89 -11.05 -3.32
C CYS A 445 -8.84 -11.06 -4.53
N TYR A 446 -10.13 -10.93 -4.26
CA TYR A 446 -11.16 -11.02 -5.30
C TYR A 446 -11.13 -9.87 -6.30
N LEU A 447 -10.68 -8.68 -5.89
CA LEU A 447 -10.57 -7.56 -6.83
C LEU A 447 -9.66 -7.89 -8.03
N ALA A 448 -8.58 -8.64 -7.80
CA ALA A 448 -7.68 -9.05 -8.88
C ALA A 448 -8.36 -10.01 -9.88
N GLU A 449 -9.24 -10.90 -9.39
CA GLU A 449 -10.05 -11.79 -10.24
C GLU A 449 -10.94 -10.98 -11.19
N ILE A 450 -11.60 -9.93 -10.68
CA ILE A 450 -12.47 -9.08 -11.48
C ILE A 450 -11.67 -8.36 -12.57
N VAL A 451 -10.55 -7.72 -12.19
CA VAL A 451 -9.71 -6.99 -13.14
C VAL A 451 -9.14 -7.93 -14.20
N PHE A 452 -8.71 -9.13 -13.80
CA PHE A 452 -8.23 -10.16 -14.72
C PHE A 452 -9.30 -10.53 -15.76
N ARG A 453 -10.54 -10.79 -15.34
CA ARG A 453 -11.65 -11.11 -16.24
C ARG A 453 -11.98 -9.97 -17.20
N ILE A 454 -12.01 -8.73 -16.70
CA ILE A 454 -12.22 -7.55 -17.55
C ILE A 454 -11.10 -7.44 -18.58
N MET A 455 -9.85 -7.65 -18.19
CA MET A 455 -8.71 -7.60 -19.10
C MET A 455 -8.77 -8.72 -20.15
N LYS A 456 -9.04 -9.97 -19.73
CA LYS A 456 -9.21 -11.13 -20.62
C LYS A 456 -10.28 -10.88 -21.68
N ARG A 457 -11.43 -10.29 -21.30
CA ARG A 457 -12.48 -9.91 -22.25
C ARG A 457 -12.01 -8.86 -23.27
N ASN A 458 -11.24 -7.87 -22.82
CA ASN A 458 -10.69 -6.84 -23.72
C ASN A 458 -9.59 -7.37 -24.66
N MET A 459 -8.97 -8.52 -24.36
CA MET A 459 -8.07 -9.21 -25.29
C MET A 459 -8.83 -9.86 -26.47
N GLY A 460 -10.12 -10.16 -26.32
CA GLY A 460 -10.94 -10.80 -27.36
C GLY A 460 -10.38 -12.15 -27.81
N ALA A 461 -10.35 -12.39 -29.12
CA ALA A 461 -9.89 -13.65 -29.72
C ALA A 461 -8.40 -13.94 -29.45
N ASP A 462 -7.58 -12.92 -29.16
CA ASP A 462 -6.17 -13.08 -28.85
C ASP A 462 -5.93 -13.66 -27.44
N SER A 463 -6.95 -13.69 -26.57
CA SER A 463 -6.84 -14.18 -25.19
C SER A 463 -6.28 -15.60 -25.10
N HIS A 464 -6.74 -16.52 -25.95
CA HIS A 464 -6.25 -17.90 -25.97
C HIS A 464 -4.76 -18.00 -26.32
N ILE A 465 -4.25 -17.10 -27.17
CA ILE A 465 -2.84 -17.08 -27.58
C ILE A 465 -1.99 -16.45 -26.48
N LEU A 466 -2.43 -15.30 -25.95
CA LEU A 466 -1.68 -14.51 -24.96
C LEU A 466 -1.63 -15.16 -23.58
N LEU A 467 -2.66 -15.92 -23.21
CA LEU A 467 -2.75 -16.59 -21.91
C LEU A 467 -2.30 -18.05 -21.97
N ARG A 468 -1.67 -18.47 -23.07
CA ARG A 468 -1.17 -19.83 -23.23
C ARG A 468 -0.09 -20.12 -22.16
N GLY A 469 -0.44 -20.92 -21.15
CA GLY A 469 0.43 -21.25 -20.01
C GLY A 469 0.06 -20.59 -18.69
N VAL A 470 -0.96 -19.72 -18.67
CA VAL A 470 -1.67 -19.34 -17.45
C VAL A 470 -2.75 -20.40 -17.22
N ASP A 471 -2.69 -21.14 -16.10
CA ASP A 471 -3.71 -22.15 -15.75
C ASP A 471 -4.98 -21.43 -15.30
N LEU A 472 -5.99 -21.34 -16.16
CA LEU A 472 -7.18 -20.51 -15.93
C LEU A 472 -8.26 -21.21 -15.10
N GLY A 473 -8.14 -22.52 -14.82
CA GLY A 473 -9.22 -23.32 -14.27
C GLY A 473 -10.50 -23.29 -15.12
N ASP A 474 -11.52 -24.04 -14.71
CA ASP A 474 -12.87 -23.87 -15.26
C ASP A 474 -13.53 -22.65 -14.58
N GLU A 475 -14.09 -21.75 -15.39
CA GLU A 475 -14.81 -20.57 -14.89
C GLU A 475 -16.16 -21.01 -14.28
N ASP A 476 -16.31 -20.89 -12.97
CA ASP A 476 -17.64 -20.96 -12.33
C ASP A 476 -18.38 -19.63 -12.60
N GLU A 477 -19.02 -19.55 -13.76
CA GLU A 477 -19.77 -18.37 -14.21
C GLU A 477 -20.95 -18.05 -13.29
N GLU A 478 -21.59 -19.06 -12.68
CA GLU A 478 -22.69 -18.87 -11.73
C GLU A 478 -22.22 -18.30 -10.39
N ALA A 479 -21.06 -18.73 -9.88
CA ALA A 479 -20.44 -18.10 -8.72
C ALA A 479 -20.01 -16.67 -9.05
N ALA A 480 -19.44 -16.43 -10.23
CA ALA A 480 -18.99 -15.10 -10.65
C ALA A 480 -20.14 -14.09 -10.76
N MET A 481 -21.29 -14.51 -11.29
CA MET A 481 -22.47 -13.65 -11.43
C MET A 481 -23.08 -13.32 -10.06
N ARG A 482 -23.18 -14.28 -9.14
CA ARG A 482 -23.64 -14.02 -7.75
C ARG A 482 -22.74 -13.05 -7.00
N MET A 483 -21.43 -13.11 -7.23
CA MET A 483 -20.45 -12.30 -6.51
C MET A 483 -20.30 -10.89 -7.09
N SER A 484 -20.73 -10.69 -8.34
CA SER A 484 -20.77 -9.38 -8.99
C SER A 484 -21.70 -8.38 -8.27
N GLU A 485 -22.79 -8.88 -7.67
CA GLU A 485 -23.77 -8.08 -6.90
C GLU A 485 -23.22 -7.56 -5.57
N GLN A 486 -22.16 -8.17 -5.04
CA GLN A 486 -21.54 -7.79 -3.77
C GLN A 486 -20.42 -6.75 -3.94
N ILE A 487 -20.13 -6.35 -5.18
CA ILE A 487 -19.08 -5.40 -5.51
C ILE A 487 -19.60 -3.97 -5.44
N HIS A 488 -18.94 -3.19 -4.59
CA HIS A 488 -19.21 -1.77 -4.39
C HIS A 488 -17.92 -0.99 -4.68
N SER A 489 -17.46 -1.13 -5.92
CA SER A 489 -16.20 -0.54 -6.37
C SER A 489 -16.39 0.64 -7.31
N SER A 490 -15.88 1.79 -6.89
CA SER A 490 -15.83 3.02 -7.67
C SER A 490 -14.54 3.14 -8.50
N TRP A 491 -13.61 2.18 -8.42
CA TRP A 491 -12.32 2.24 -9.11
C TRP A 491 -12.47 2.13 -10.64
N PRO A 492 -11.99 3.13 -11.42
CA PRO A 492 -11.92 3.02 -12.87
C PRO A 492 -10.64 2.30 -13.33
N VAL A 493 -10.79 1.11 -13.92
CA VAL A 493 -9.65 0.23 -14.25
C VAL A 493 -8.96 0.52 -15.58
N ASP A 494 -9.67 1.13 -16.55
CA ASP A 494 -9.16 1.40 -17.91
C ASP A 494 -8.98 2.91 -18.19
N ILE A 495 -8.25 3.61 -17.32
CA ILE A 495 -8.03 5.06 -17.45
C ILE A 495 -6.58 5.46 -17.19
N HIS A 496 -6.06 6.28 -18.11
CA HIS A 496 -4.72 6.85 -18.04
C HIS A 496 -4.70 8.39 -18.19
N SER A 497 -5.86 9.04 -18.18
CA SER A 497 -5.98 10.51 -18.27
C SER A 497 -7.31 11.00 -17.68
N ILE A 498 -7.44 12.30 -17.42
CA ILE A 498 -8.67 12.84 -16.82
C ILE A 498 -9.90 12.83 -17.75
N ASP A 499 -9.70 12.88 -19.06
CA ASP A 499 -10.79 12.90 -20.05
C ASP A 499 -11.35 11.49 -20.35
N GLY A 500 -10.72 10.46 -19.78
CA GLY A 500 -11.32 9.13 -19.75
C GLY A 500 -12.66 9.18 -19.03
N ASN A 501 -13.72 8.62 -19.63
CA ASN A 501 -15.03 8.54 -18.99
C ASN A 501 -14.96 7.61 -17.76
N ALA A 502 -14.57 8.18 -16.62
CA ALA A 502 -14.39 7.53 -15.32
C ALA A 502 -15.57 6.63 -14.99
N ASP A 503 -16.77 7.19 -15.08
CA ASP A 503 -18.01 6.49 -14.74
C ASP A 503 -18.21 5.24 -15.61
N LYS A 504 -17.94 5.30 -16.92
CA LYS A 504 -18.09 4.13 -17.80
C LYS A 504 -17.09 3.01 -17.52
N GLN A 505 -15.94 3.33 -16.95
CA GLN A 505 -14.83 2.40 -16.68
C GLN A 505 -14.76 1.95 -15.22
N ARG A 506 -15.67 2.42 -14.36
CA ARG A 506 -15.80 1.90 -12.99
C ARG A 506 -16.15 0.42 -13.03
N ILE A 507 -15.53 -0.35 -12.14
CA ILE A 507 -15.76 -1.79 -12.03
C ILE A 507 -17.26 -2.13 -11.95
N GLU A 508 -18.05 -1.45 -11.11
CA GLU A 508 -19.49 -1.73 -11.02
C GLU A 508 -20.23 -1.58 -12.36
N ASN A 509 -19.81 -0.63 -13.20
CA ASN A 509 -20.45 -0.35 -14.47
C ASN A 509 -19.97 -1.29 -15.58
N LEU A 510 -18.73 -1.78 -15.50
CA LEU A 510 -18.21 -2.82 -16.38
C LEU A 510 -18.86 -4.18 -16.09
N ILE A 511 -19.08 -4.50 -14.82
CA ILE A 511 -19.83 -5.68 -14.37
C ILE A 511 -21.27 -5.63 -14.92
N ARG A 512 -22.03 -4.56 -14.62
CA ARG A 512 -23.43 -4.42 -15.08
C ARG A 512 -23.60 -4.47 -16.59
N LYS A 513 -22.64 -3.94 -17.36
CA LYS A 513 -22.65 -4.03 -18.83
C LYS A 513 -22.52 -5.48 -19.29
N THR A 514 -21.73 -6.28 -18.58
CA THR A 514 -21.55 -7.69 -18.88
C THR A 514 -22.83 -8.48 -18.58
N ASP A 515 -23.46 -8.25 -17.42
CA ASP A 515 -24.69 -8.96 -17.03
C ASP A 515 -25.86 -8.69 -18.00
N ARG A 516 -25.85 -7.54 -18.68
CA ARG A 516 -26.83 -7.17 -19.70
C ARG A 516 -26.55 -7.74 -21.10
N LEU A 517 -25.34 -8.21 -21.36
CA LEU A 517 -24.92 -8.77 -22.65
C LEU A 517 -25.12 -10.29 -22.75
N GLY A 518 -25.76 -10.91 -21.75
CA GLY A 518 -26.12 -12.33 -21.65
C GLY A 518 -25.91 -13.15 -22.93
N ILE A 519 -24.73 -13.78 -23.00
CA ILE A 519 -24.43 -14.98 -23.77
C ILE A 519 -23.87 -15.98 -22.78
#